data_AF-A0A7X3YS35-F1
#
_entry.id   AF-A0A7X3YS35-F1
#
_cell.length_a   1.000
_cell.length_b   1.000
_cell.length_c   1.000
_cell.angle_alpha   90.00
_cell.angle_beta   90.00
_cell.angle_gamma   90.00
#
_symmetry.space_group_name_H-M   'P 1'
#
loop_
_entity.id
_entity.type
_entity.pdbx_description
1 polymer ?
#
loop_
_entity_poly.entity_id
_entity_poly.type
_entity_poly.pdbx_seq_one_letter_code
_entity_poly.pdbx_strand_id
1 'polypeptide(L)' 'PRSAWFGPTRRLPLKQAVGQVVAEAITPYPPGIPLLLPGERLDEERYAWLLHHRHPGQHPGGMLDTVKVLR' A
#
# COMPACT_ATOMS: atom_id res chain seq x y z
N PRO A 1 1.57 6.73 15.21
CA PRO A 1 0.14 7.11 14.99
C PRO A 1 -0.18 8.62 14.84
N ARG A 2 0.80 9.54 14.83
CA ARG A 2 0.65 10.92 14.29
C ARG A 2 1.72 11.22 13.25
N SER A 3 2.94 10.73 13.53
CA SER A 3 4.06 10.63 12.59
C SER A 3 3.76 9.85 11.31
N ALA A 4 2.82 8.89 11.31
CA ALA A 4 2.45 8.16 10.09
C ALA A 4 1.61 9.02 9.10
N TRP A 5 0.94 10.05 9.61
CA TRP A 5 0.10 10.94 8.80
C TRP A 5 0.84 12.21 8.39
N PHE A 6 1.83 12.67 9.17
CA PHE A 6 2.55 13.93 8.96
C PHE A 6 4.08 13.80 8.83
N GLY A 7 4.62 12.59 8.91
CA GLY A 7 6.05 12.33 8.77
C GLY A 7 6.53 12.44 7.33
N PRO A 8 7.85 12.55 7.09
CA PRO A 8 8.40 12.49 5.75
C PRO A 8 8.03 11.15 5.10
N THR A 9 7.58 11.21 3.86
CA THR A 9 7.16 10.04 3.09
C THR A 9 7.96 9.91 1.80
N ARG A 10 7.97 8.71 1.23
CA ARG A 10 8.49 8.44 -0.12
C ARG A 10 7.58 7.44 -0.82
N ARG A 11 7.58 7.46 -2.16
CA ARG A 11 6.94 6.40 -2.96
C ARG A 11 7.95 5.33 -3.30
N LEU A 12 7.59 4.07 -3.10
CA LEU A 12 8.39 2.92 -3.50
C LEU A 12 7.55 2.01 -4.40
N PRO A 13 8.17 1.28 -5.35
CA PRO A 13 7.50 0.17 -6.02
C PRO A 13 6.90 -0.80 -5.01
N LEU A 14 5.72 -1.37 -5.27
CA LEU A 14 5.01 -2.25 -4.33
C LEU A 14 5.92 -3.37 -3.77
N LYS A 15 6.76 -3.97 -4.63
CA LYS A 15 7.75 -4.99 -4.24
C LYS A 15 8.80 -4.47 -3.25
N GLN A 16 9.22 -3.21 -3.37
CA GLN A 16 10.20 -2.58 -2.48
C GLN A 16 9.56 -2.03 -1.20
N ALA A 17 8.23 -1.90 -1.17
CA ALA A 17 7.49 -1.46 0.01
C ALA A 17 7.32 -2.58 1.05
N VAL A 18 7.64 -3.83 0.72
CA VAL A 18 7.61 -4.95 1.67
C VAL A 18 8.56 -4.67 2.84
N GLY A 19 8.05 -4.85 4.05
CA GLY A 19 8.72 -4.50 5.29
C GLY A 19 8.67 -3.02 5.66
N GLN A 20 8.09 -2.13 4.83
CA GLN A 20 7.96 -0.70 5.13
C GLN A 20 6.61 -0.38 5.78
N VAL A 21 6.54 0.74 6.51
CA VAL A 21 5.29 1.25 7.08
C VAL A 21 4.58 2.11 6.05
N VAL A 22 3.34 1.75 5.71
CA VAL A 22 2.55 2.51 4.73
C VAL A 22 2.10 3.85 5.31
N ALA A 23 2.02 4.85 4.46
CA ALA A 23 1.60 6.22 4.79
C ALA A 23 0.32 6.63 4.05
N GLU A 24 -0.31 5.70 3.35
CA GLU A 24 -1.63 5.83 2.71
C GLU A 24 -2.39 4.51 2.88
N ALA A 25 -3.73 4.57 2.79
CA ALA A 25 -4.54 3.36 2.82
C ALA A 25 -4.38 2.60 1.49
N ILE A 26 -4.20 1.28 1.58
CA ILE A 26 -4.21 0.39 0.41
C ILE A 26 -5.55 -0.33 0.39
N THR A 27 -6.39 0.03 -0.58
CA THR A 27 -7.78 -0.42 -0.66
C THR A 27 -8.04 -1.10 -2.01
N PRO A 28 -7.65 -2.38 -2.17
CA PRO A 28 -7.81 -3.11 -3.41
C PRO A 28 -9.30 -3.32 -3.74
N TYR A 29 -9.63 -3.31 -5.03
CA TYR A 29 -10.97 -3.54 -5.55
C TYR A 29 -11.02 -4.73 -6.52
N PRO A 30 -12.06 -5.59 -6.45
CA PRO A 30 -13.07 -5.71 -5.38
C PRO A 30 -12.47 -6.33 -4.10
N PRO A 31 -13.03 -6.11 -2.88
CA PRO A 31 -14.31 -5.47 -2.56
C PRO A 31 -14.25 -3.95 -2.30
N GLY A 32 -13.06 -3.32 -2.29
CA GLY A 32 -12.93 -1.89 -1.99
C GLY A 32 -12.90 -1.56 -0.49
N ILE A 33 -12.43 -2.49 0.34
CA ILE A 33 -12.21 -2.30 1.78
C ILE A 33 -10.69 -2.16 2.03
N PRO A 34 -10.23 -1.29 2.95
CA PRO A 34 -8.81 -1.15 3.25
C PRO A 34 -8.19 -2.47 3.71
N LEU A 35 -7.13 -2.91 3.01
CA LEU A 35 -6.26 -4.01 3.44
C LEU A 35 -5.19 -3.51 4.41
N LEU A 36 -4.72 -2.27 4.20
CA LEU A 36 -3.73 -1.59 5.03
C LEU A 36 -4.15 -0.15 5.28
N LEU A 37 -3.93 0.31 6.50
CA LEU A 37 -4.12 1.68 6.97
C LEU A 37 -2.76 2.37 7.22
N PRO A 38 -2.70 3.72 7.14
CA PRO A 38 -1.47 4.45 7.45
C PRO A 38 -0.93 4.12 8.85
N GLY A 39 0.35 3.73 8.91
CA GLY A 39 1.02 3.28 10.13
C GLY A 39 1.13 1.76 10.26
N GLU A 40 0.46 1.00 9.41
CA GLU A 40 0.64 -0.46 9.32
C GLU A 40 1.82 -0.82 8.41
N ARG A 41 2.40 -2.00 8.63
CA ARG A 41 3.52 -2.51 7.83
C ARG A 41 3.00 -3.39 6.71
N LEU A 42 3.47 -3.17 5.49
CA LEU A 42 3.25 -4.13 4.40
C LEU A 42 4.17 -5.33 4.62
N ASP A 43 3.60 -6.49 4.93
CA ASP A 43 4.33 -7.76 5.06
C ASP A 43 4.22 -8.62 3.79
N GLU A 44 4.94 -9.73 3.78
CA GLU A 44 4.98 -10.68 2.66
C GLU A 44 3.61 -11.30 2.38
N GLU A 45 2.80 -11.58 3.41
CA GLU A 45 1.48 -12.19 3.25
C GLU A 45 0.52 -11.22 2.53
N ARG A 46 0.45 -9.98 3.00
CA ARG A 46 -0.37 -8.93 2.40
C ARG A 46 0.15 -8.55 1.02
N TYR A 47 1.47 -8.56 0.81
CA TYR A 47 2.06 -8.37 -0.52
C TYR A 47 1.66 -9.48 -1.49
N ALA A 48 1.78 -10.74 -1.07
CA ALA A 48 1.36 -11.89 -1.87
C ALA A 48 -0.14 -11.82 -2.16
N TRP A 49 -0.97 -11.45 -1.18
CA TRP A 49 -2.40 -11.25 -1.37
C TRP A 49 -2.69 -10.19 -2.43
N LEU A 50 -2.02 -9.03 -2.34
CA LEU A 50 -2.14 -7.93 -3.30
C LEU A 50 -1.75 -8.36 -4.71
N LEU A 51 -0.71 -9.18 -4.85
CA LEU A 51 -0.28 -9.71 -6.15
C LEU A 51 -1.29 -10.69 -6.76
N HIS A 52 -1.87 -11.58 -5.96
CA HIS A 52 -2.86 -12.56 -6.42
C HIS A 52 -4.18 -11.91 -6.82
N HIS A 53 -4.58 -10.82 -6.14
CA HIS A 53 -5.85 -10.13 -6.35
C HIS A 53 -5.70 -8.85 -7.17
N ARG A 54 -4.67 -8.77 -8.03
CA ARG A 54 -4.51 -7.63 -8.95
C ARG A 54 -5.60 -7.67 -10.02
N HIS A 55 -6.46 -6.66 -10.02
CA HIS A 55 -7.42 -6.43 -11.09
C HIS A 55 -7.01 -5.22 -11.95
N PRO A 56 -7.17 -5.30 -13.28
CA PRO A 56 -7.00 -4.14 -14.15
C PRO A 56 -7.96 -3.02 -13.73
N GLY A 57 -7.44 -1.79 -13.56
CA GLY A 57 -8.28 -0.63 -13.25
C GLY A 57 -8.56 -0.34 -11.77
N GLN A 58 -7.86 -1.00 -10.83
CA GLN A 58 -8.01 -0.76 -9.38
C GLN A 58 -7.73 0.69 -8.92
N HIS A 59 -6.96 1.49 -9.66
CA HIS A 59 -6.66 2.87 -9.33
C HIS A 59 -6.72 3.80 -10.56
N PRO A 60 -7.14 5.08 -10.40
CA PRO A 60 -7.04 6.07 -11.47
C PRO A 60 -5.55 6.31 -11.78
N GLY A 61 -5.10 5.89 -12.97
CA GLY A 61 -3.70 5.94 -13.39
C GLY A 61 -3.00 4.57 -13.54
N GLY A 62 -3.68 3.46 -13.25
CA GLY A 62 -3.10 2.11 -13.38
C GLY A 62 -2.91 1.42 -12.03
N MET A 63 -2.21 0.29 -12.06
CA MET A 63 -2.08 -0.70 -10.99
C MET A 63 -1.47 -0.12 -9.69
N LEU A 64 -1.61 -0.83 -8.55
CA LEU A 64 -0.80 -0.60 -7.34
C LEU A 64 0.69 -0.82 -7.65
N ASP A 65 1.29 0.09 -8.40
CA ASP A 65 2.67 0.02 -8.84
C ASP A 65 3.58 0.67 -7.80
N THR A 66 3.10 1.73 -7.15
CA THR A 66 3.82 2.39 -6.06
C THR A 66 2.94 2.57 -4.84
N VAL A 67 3.58 2.50 -3.67
CA VAL A 67 2.98 2.72 -2.36
C VAL A 67 3.73 3.85 -1.67
N LYS A 68 2.99 4.76 -1.06
CA LYS A 68 3.56 5.77 -0.16
C LYS A 68 3.90 5.14 1.18
N VAL A 69 5.17 5.21 1.57
CA VAL A 69 5.68 4.69 2.84
C VAL A 69 6.30 5.80 3.67
N LEU A 70 6.38 5.59 4.99
CA LEU A 70 7.14 6.46 5.87
C LEU A 70 8.65 6.33 5.58
N ARG A 71 9.36 7.46 5.66
CA ARG A 71 10.82 7.47 5.68
C ARG A 71 11.35 6.97 7.01
#